data_AF-A0A0F5FU91-F1
#
_entry.id   AF-A0A0F5FU91-F1
#
_cell.length_a   1.000
_cell.length_b   1.000
_cell.length_c   1.000
_cell.angle_alpha   90.00
_cell.angle_beta   90.00
_cell.angle_gamma   90.00
#
_symmetry.space_group_name_H-M   'P 1'
#
loop_
_entity.id
_entity.type
_entity.pdbx_description
1 polymer ?
#
loop_
_entity_poly.entity_id
_entity_poly.type
_entity_poly.pdbx_seq_one_letter_code
_entity_poly.pdbx_strand_id
1 'polypeptide(L)'
;MKFRFLAGALAGMFVMPASAQQSDWETMPRMELEWQYAGPLRDTVIQRWRDPVGGVVCYIYLPVIASHSPPMSNGFVQYGPNGIGSISCLAAAKAED
;
A
#
# COMPACT_ATOMS: atom_id res chain seq x y z
N MET A 1 54.69 -29.33 27.85
CA MET A 1 53.61 -28.38 28.20
C MET A 1 52.93 -27.93 26.90
N LYS A 2 51.63 -28.21 26.75
CA LYS A 2 50.84 -27.93 25.53
C LYS A 2 50.23 -26.53 25.62
N PHE A 3 50.65 -25.60 24.76
CA PHE A 3 49.95 -24.32 24.58
C PHE A 3 48.90 -24.47 23.47
N ARG A 4 47.62 -24.39 23.86
CA ARG A 4 46.48 -24.32 22.94
C ARG A 4 46.32 -22.86 22.50
N PHE A 5 46.60 -22.56 21.25
CA PHE A 5 46.16 -21.31 20.63
C PHE A 5 44.68 -21.44 20.23
N LEU A 6 43.84 -20.59 20.84
CA LEU A 6 42.44 -20.42 20.47
C LEU A 6 42.36 -19.66 19.14
N ALA A 7 41.83 -20.32 18.11
CA ALA A 7 41.40 -19.66 16.89
C ALA A 7 40.10 -18.90 17.17
N GLY A 8 40.19 -17.58 17.28
CA GLY A 8 39.03 -16.70 17.35
C GLY A 8 38.36 -16.60 15.99
N ALA A 9 37.17 -17.16 15.85
CA ALA A 9 36.33 -17.01 14.67
C ALA A 9 35.75 -15.57 14.65
N LEU A 10 36.24 -14.74 13.75
CA LEU A 10 35.60 -13.48 13.37
C LEU A 10 34.34 -13.79 12.57
N ALA A 11 33.20 -13.88 13.26
CA ALA A 11 31.89 -13.92 12.63
C ALA A 11 31.61 -12.55 12.00
N GLY A 12 31.86 -12.44 10.69
CA GLY A 12 31.53 -11.25 9.91
C GLY A 12 30.03 -11.02 9.89
N MET A 13 29.60 -9.89 10.48
CA MET A 13 28.26 -9.34 10.26
C MET A 13 28.20 -8.83 8.82
N PHE A 14 27.70 -9.65 7.90
CA PHE A 14 27.24 -9.16 6.60
C PHE A 14 25.97 -8.33 6.83
N VAL A 15 26.14 -7.01 6.95
CA VAL A 15 25.03 -6.07 6.85
C VAL A 15 24.63 -6.05 5.38
N MET A 16 23.57 -6.79 5.02
CA MET A 16 22.96 -6.63 3.71
C MET A 16 22.40 -5.21 3.62
N PRO A 17 22.80 -4.38 2.64
CA PRO A 17 22.15 -3.10 2.44
C PRO A 17 20.72 -3.39 2.00
N ALA A 18 19.75 -3.03 2.85
CA ALA A 18 18.37 -2.96 2.42
C ALA A 18 18.27 -1.84 1.38
N SER A 19 18.25 -2.21 0.11
CA SER A 19 17.89 -1.29 -0.97
C SER A 19 16.46 -0.86 -0.73
N ALA A 20 16.27 0.34 -0.18
CA ALA A 20 14.98 1.01 -0.19
C ALA A 20 14.65 1.27 -1.65
N GLN A 21 13.82 0.41 -2.24
CA GLN A 21 13.26 0.63 -3.57
C GLN A 21 12.48 1.94 -3.47
N GLN A 22 13.07 3.02 -3.96
CA GLN A 22 12.43 4.33 -4.04
C GLN A 22 11.36 4.19 -5.14
N SER A 23 10.18 3.68 -4.75
CA SER A 23 9.03 3.63 -5.62
C SER A 23 8.62 5.07 -5.92
N ASP A 24 8.77 5.49 -7.17
CA ASP A 24 8.30 6.78 -7.67
C ASP A 24 6.76 6.77 -7.67
N TRP A 25 6.20 7.11 -6.50
CA TRP A 25 4.77 7.07 -6.23
C TRP A 25 4.00 8.04 -7.13
N GLU A 26 4.69 9.11 -7.53
CA GLU A 26 4.20 10.19 -8.37
C GLU A 26 3.94 9.72 -9.81
N THR A 27 4.71 8.76 -10.32
CA THR A 27 4.54 8.22 -11.68
C THR A 27 3.64 6.99 -11.76
N MET A 28 3.14 6.48 -10.63
CA MET A 28 2.23 5.34 -10.66
C MET A 28 0.90 5.70 -11.35
N PRO A 29 0.40 4.84 -12.25
CA PRO A 29 -0.89 5.05 -12.88
C PRO A 29 -1.99 5.11 -11.81
N ARG A 30 -2.93 6.04 -11.99
CA ARG A 30 -4.07 6.21 -11.09
C ARG A 30 -5.28 5.54 -11.70
N MET A 31 -6.07 4.85 -10.87
CA MET A 31 -7.43 4.50 -11.26
C MET A 31 -8.26 5.77 -11.42
N GLU A 32 -9.29 5.72 -12.25
CA GLU A 32 -10.22 6.82 -12.47
C GLU A 32 -11.45 6.65 -11.59
N LEU A 33 -11.82 7.69 -10.85
CA LEU A 33 -13.08 7.70 -10.11
C LEU A 33 -14.22 7.86 -11.11
N GLU A 34 -14.98 6.80 -11.34
CA GLU A 34 -16.17 6.90 -12.17
C GLU A 34 -17.32 7.45 -11.35
N TRP A 35 -17.75 6.75 -10.28
CA TRP A 35 -18.93 7.16 -9.49
C TRP A 35 -18.66 7.15 -7.98
N GLN A 36 -19.48 7.91 -7.25
CA GLN A 36 -19.51 7.95 -5.79
C GLN A 36 -20.95 7.82 -5.28
N TYR A 37 -21.16 6.99 -4.27
CA TYR A 37 -22.45 6.70 -3.65
C TYR A 37 -22.40 6.96 -2.14
N ALA A 38 -23.56 7.19 -1.54
CA ALA A 38 -23.70 7.12 -0.09
C ALA A 38 -23.47 5.68 0.38
N GLY A 39 -22.72 5.52 1.47
CA GLY A 39 -22.53 4.24 2.13
C GLY A 39 -23.71 3.85 3.03
N PRO A 40 -23.77 2.60 3.51
CA PRO A 40 -24.84 2.10 4.38
C PRO A 40 -24.90 2.75 5.76
N LEU A 41 -23.79 3.35 6.23
CA LEU A 41 -23.72 4.08 7.50
C LEU A 41 -23.63 5.58 7.24
N ARG A 42 -24.12 6.39 8.18
CA ARG A 42 -23.95 7.85 8.15
C ARG A 42 -22.45 8.18 8.05
N ASP A 43 -22.11 9.17 7.23
CA ASP A 43 -20.75 9.66 7.02
C ASP A 43 -19.78 8.63 6.39
N THR A 44 -20.31 7.72 5.57
CA THR A 44 -19.52 6.79 4.75
C THR A 44 -19.91 6.89 3.29
N VAL A 45 -18.96 6.59 2.39
CA VAL A 45 -19.15 6.60 0.94
C VAL A 45 -18.70 5.29 0.33
N ILE A 46 -19.26 4.96 -0.83
CA ILE A 46 -18.74 3.91 -1.71
C ILE A 46 -18.26 4.61 -2.98
N GLN A 47 -17.03 4.37 -3.39
CA GLN A 47 -16.48 4.88 -4.64
C GLN A 47 -16.24 3.74 -5.61
N ARG A 48 -16.52 3.97 -6.88
CA ARG A 48 -16.24 3.04 -7.98
C ARG A 48 -15.09 3.57 -8.81
N TRP A 49 -13.95 2.90 -8.72
CA TRP A 49 -12.73 3.23 -9.43
C TRP A 49 -12.51 2.25 -10.58
N ARG A 50 -12.06 2.74 -11.75
CA ARG A 50 -11.68 1.90 -12.89
C ARG A 50 -10.19 2.06 -13.21
N ASP A 51 -9.51 0.94 -13.42
CA ASP A 51 -8.16 0.93 -13.99
C ASP A 51 -8.25 1.26 -15.49
N PRO A 52 -7.62 2.35 -15.97
CA PRO A 52 -7.67 2.73 -17.37
C PRO A 52 -6.92 1.78 -18.30
N VAL A 53 -6.04 0.91 -17.78
CA VAL A 53 -5.23 -0.02 -18.59
C VAL A 53 -5.92 -1.38 -18.70
N GLY A 54 -6.23 -2.01 -17.57
CA GLY A 54 -6.77 -3.36 -17.50
C GLY A 54 -8.30 -3.43 -17.34
N GLY A 55 -8.98 -2.30 -17.14
CA GLY A 55 -10.43 -2.22 -17.00
C GLY A 55 -10.98 -2.77 -15.68
N VAL A 56 -10.12 -3.19 -14.75
CA VAL A 56 -10.49 -3.67 -13.41
C VAL A 56 -11.32 -2.61 -12.71
N VAL A 57 -12.41 -3.03 -12.05
CA VAL A 57 -13.28 -2.13 -11.30
C VAL A 57 -13.13 -2.43 -9.82
N CYS A 58 -12.77 -1.43 -9.03
CA CYS A 58 -12.69 -1.54 -7.59
C CYS A 58 -13.78 -0.68 -6.93
N TYR A 59 -14.50 -1.28 -6.00
CA TYR A 59 -15.38 -0.58 -5.08
C TYR A 59 -14.66 -0.37 -3.76
N ILE A 60 -14.59 0.87 -3.32
CA ILE A 60 -13.94 1.24 -2.06
C ILE A 60 -15.00 1.83 -1.14
N TYR A 61 -15.27 1.16 -0.03
CA TYR A 61 -16.07 1.69 1.06
C TYR A 61 -15.16 2.52 1.95
N LEU A 62 -15.44 3.80 2.20
CA LEU A 62 -14.58 4.69 2.97
C LEU A 62 -15.38 5.47 4.02
N PRO A 63 -14.81 5.73 5.21
CA PRO A 63 -15.30 6.80 6.07
C PRO A 63 -15.00 8.16 5.41
N VAL A 64 -15.89 9.15 5.58
CA VAL A 64 -15.67 10.51 5.06
C VAL A 64 -14.45 11.17 5.70
N ILE A 65 -14.10 10.79 6.92
CA ILE A 65 -12.92 11.29 7.65
C ILE A 65 -12.05 10.11 8.03
N ALA A 66 -10.76 10.18 7.68
CA ALA A 66 -9.74 9.22 8.10
C ALA A 66 -8.61 9.96 8.83
N SER A 67 -8.35 9.59 10.08
CA SER A 67 -7.22 10.13 10.83
C SER A 67 -5.89 9.60 10.27
N HIS A 68 -4.86 10.43 10.28
CA HIS A 68 -3.50 10.05 9.88
C HIS A 68 -2.45 10.82 10.68
N SER A 69 -1.20 10.36 10.66
CA SER A 69 -0.06 11.09 11.24
C SER A 69 0.14 12.43 10.53
N PRO A 70 0.84 13.41 11.14
CA PRO A 70 1.43 14.49 10.38
C PRO A 70 2.27 13.96 9.20
N PRO A 71 2.37 14.69 8.07
CA PRO A 71 3.23 14.31 6.96
C PRO A 71 4.69 14.15 7.41
N MET A 72 5.33 13.06 6.97
CA MET A 72 6.74 12.80 7.18
C MET A 72 7.60 13.67 6.24
N SER A 73 8.92 13.67 6.42
CA SER A 73 9.85 14.48 5.61
C SER A 73 9.83 14.15 4.11
N ASN A 74 9.31 12.98 3.74
CA ASN A 74 9.12 12.52 2.37
C ASN A 74 7.68 12.75 1.86
N GLY A 75 6.84 13.50 2.58
CA GLY A 75 5.47 13.85 2.18
C GLY A 75 4.42 12.76 2.43
N PHE A 76 4.83 11.54 2.78
CA PHE A 76 3.89 10.45 3.10
C PHE A 76 3.32 10.60 4.52
N VAL A 77 2.11 10.08 4.73
CA VAL A 77 1.46 10.00 6.05
C VAL A 77 1.27 8.54 6.45
N GLN A 78 1.29 8.28 7.76
CA GLN A 78 0.99 6.96 8.30
C GLN A 78 -0.42 6.96 8.87
N TYR A 79 -1.25 6.04 8.40
CA TYR A 79 -2.63 5.91 8.85
C TYR A 79 -2.79 5.06 10.13
N GLY A 80 -1.71 4.65 10.81
CA GLY A 80 -1.78 3.77 11.99
C GLY A 80 -2.57 2.46 11.74
N PRO A 81 -3.01 1.76 12.80
CA PRO A 81 -3.99 0.68 12.70
C PRO A 81 -5.40 1.24 12.43
N ASN A 82 -5.60 1.87 11.28
CA ASN A 82 -6.91 2.34 10.87
C ASN A 82 -7.52 1.35 9.88
N GLY A 83 -8.75 0.93 10.16
CA GLY A 83 -9.62 0.32 9.17
C GLY A 83 -10.10 1.40 8.21
N ILE A 84 -9.21 1.89 7.33
CA ILE A 84 -9.60 2.82 6.25
C ILE A 84 -10.34 2.00 5.21
N GLY A 85 -11.62 1.82 5.50
CA GLY A 85 -12.53 1.23 4.56
C GLY A 85 -12.30 -0.25 4.28
N SER A 86 -12.90 -0.68 3.18
CA SER A 86 -12.64 -1.97 2.55
C SER A 86 -12.63 -1.78 1.05
N ILE A 87 -11.81 -2.57 0.35
CA ILE A 87 -11.72 -2.56 -1.11
C ILE A 87 -12.12 -3.94 -1.64
N SER A 88 -12.93 -3.94 -2.69
CA SER A 88 -13.29 -5.14 -3.43
C SER A 88 -13.13 -4.86 -4.92
N CYS A 89 -12.28 -5.64 -5.58
CA CYS A 89 -11.98 -5.47 -7.00
C CYS A 89 -12.53 -6.64 -7.81
N LEU A 90 -13.13 -6.29 -8.94
CA LEU A 90 -13.67 -7.22 -9.92
C LEU A 90 -12.81 -7.13 -11.18
N ALA A 91 -12.40 -8.28 -11.71
CA ALA A 91 -11.71 -8.34 -12.99
C ALA A 91 -12.58 -7.68 -14.08
N ALA A 92 -11.95 -7.08 -15.08
CA ALA A 92 -12.67 -6.59 -16.24
C ALA A 92 -13.47 -7.74 -16.85
N ALA A 93 -14.76 -7.49 -17.13
CA ALA A 93 -15.55 -8.43 -17.91
C ALA A 93 -14.86 -8.61 -19.26
N LYS A 94 -14.57 -9.86 -19.64
CA LYS A 94 -14.21 -10.13 -21.03
C LYS A 94 -15.40 -9.73 -21.89
N ALA A 95 -15.17 -8.97 -22.95
CA ALA A 95 -16.18 -8.81 -23.98
C ALA A 95 -16.50 -10.20 -24.52
N GLU A 96 -17.78 -10.59 -24.47
CA GLU A 96 -18.28 -11.79 -25.12
C GLU A 96 -18.66 -11.37 -26.55
N ASP A 97 -17.98 -11.94 -27.55
CA ASP A 97 -18.19 -11.67 -28.97
C ASP A 97 -19.48 -12.30 -29.50
#